data_AF-A0A660LG45-F1
#
_entry.id   AF-A0A660LG45-F1
#
_cell.length_a   1.000
_cell.length_b   1.000
_cell.length_c   1.000
_cell.angle_alpha   90.00
_cell.angle_beta   90.00
_cell.angle_gamma   90.00
#
_symmetry.space_group_name_H-M   'P 1'
#
loop_
_entity.id
_entity.type
_entity.pdbx_description
1 polymer ?
#
loop_
_entity_poly.entity_id
_entity_poly.type
_entity_poly.pdbx_seq_one_letter_code
_entity_poly.pdbx_strand_id
1 'polypeptide(L)'
;MIRLKRIVPVLMVVWLSAGCGNAAATDKDRDKLPDSWERKYQFSTTQKSDRADSDRDGLSNLREYRLKLHPRRRDTDRDGLRDGDEVRRYKTNPRKRDTDGDGQPDGDEIRAGSDPRVRDGAAPGPAVVGPRPADGAAGTPSSQAAPAPPRCDLHAGRDNLTAQLEAAPTDARICLAAGDYGRFVGLVKPGRVTLAPEPGATVRISPVFNGAANLTLQGMQIPGAELRGATRDISIVDSTFTGPVYIDGPVDSNIELAYDAFLDIDAPTQTSIAARVSLAYGGDAHSGVTIRNSLLAGGDADGVQSGVGVNILDNEFRDILEKGGPNHTDAIQLTGAPGSVVRGNYIHDTSTGIVAYGGLTRAVIEHNVVDLVAKGRRPWGIELYSDNGSTVRHNTVVYGRDCLFNTTCGSIDLNSKAGLPTGRGTVVADNIATTITVGNGASGTQERNLLRERRGAGAGNIVGAPVFEGGDRPGGYLGYRLAPGSPGTGTAAGDADAGIAPGR
;
A
#
# COMPACT_ATOMS: atom_id res chain seq x y z
N MET A 1 -48.65 -64.29 16.51
CA MET A 1 -47.49 -63.42 16.84
C MET A 1 -47.33 -62.36 15.75
N ILE A 2 -47.94 -61.19 15.90
CA ILE A 2 -47.65 -59.99 15.09
C ILE A 2 -47.79 -58.80 16.04
N ARG A 3 -46.69 -58.12 16.37
CA ARG A 3 -46.67 -56.89 17.18
C ARG A 3 -46.72 -55.68 16.24
N LEU A 4 -47.75 -54.86 16.43
CA LEU A 4 -47.91 -53.53 15.82
C LEU A 4 -46.77 -52.61 16.25
N LYS A 5 -46.00 -52.08 15.29
CA LYS A 5 -45.04 -50.98 15.54
C LYS A 5 -45.79 -49.65 15.49
N ARG A 6 -45.75 -48.90 16.61
CA ARG A 6 -46.19 -47.50 16.68
C ARG A 6 -45.19 -46.60 15.97
N ILE A 7 -45.71 -45.74 15.10
CA ILE A 7 -45.02 -44.64 14.43
C ILE A 7 -44.84 -43.50 15.45
N VAL A 8 -43.61 -42.99 15.58
CA VAL A 8 -43.30 -41.74 16.29
C VAL A 8 -42.83 -40.74 15.23
N PRO A 9 -43.42 -39.53 15.13
CA PRO A 9 -42.98 -38.55 14.15
C PRO A 9 -41.66 -37.91 14.61
N VAL A 10 -40.69 -37.87 13.71
CA VAL A 10 -39.43 -37.13 13.90
C VAL A 10 -39.72 -35.66 13.66
N LEU A 11 -39.57 -34.85 14.72
CA LEU A 11 -39.59 -33.39 14.63
C LEU A 11 -38.32 -32.94 13.88
N MET A 12 -38.46 -32.44 12.66
CA MET A 12 -37.39 -31.71 11.97
C MET A 12 -37.20 -30.37 12.68
N VAL A 13 -36.15 -30.27 13.50
CA VAL A 13 -35.64 -28.97 13.96
C VAL A 13 -34.84 -28.38 12.81
N VAL A 14 -35.47 -27.50 12.04
CA VAL A 14 -34.76 -26.61 11.11
C VAL A 14 -33.97 -25.62 11.97
N TRP A 15 -32.67 -25.85 12.10
CA TRP A 15 -31.76 -24.78 12.49
C TRP A 15 -31.72 -23.81 11.31
N LEU A 16 -32.39 -22.66 11.44
CA LEU A 16 -31.96 -21.49 10.69
C LEU A 16 -30.54 -21.19 11.18
N SER A 17 -29.54 -21.62 10.41
CA SER A 17 -28.24 -20.98 10.42
C SER A 17 -28.51 -19.53 10.05
N ALA A 18 -28.51 -18.64 11.05
CA ALA A 18 -28.30 -17.23 10.83
C ALA A 18 -26.98 -17.15 10.08
N GLY A 19 -27.07 -16.94 8.76
CA GLY A 19 -25.92 -16.64 7.94
C GLY A 19 -25.23 -15.45 8.60
N CYS A 20 -24.01 -15.66 9.06
CA CYS A 20 -23.11 -14.57 9.34
C CYS A 20 -22.77 -13.98 7.97
N GLY A 21 -23.67 -13.16 7.44
CA GLY A 21 -23.40 -12.33 6.29
C GLY A 21 -22.19 -11.48 6.66
N ASN A 22 -21.11 -11.64 5.92
CA ASN A 22 -20.02 -10.66 5.92
C ASN A 22 -20.68 -9.29 5.82
N ALA A 23 -20.57 -8.48 6.86
CA ALA A 23 -20.99 -7.10 6.79
C ALA A 23 -20.07 -6.43 5.78
N ALA A 24 -20.48 -6.39 4.51
CA ALA A 24 -20.02 -5.37 3.59
C ALA A 24 -20.11 -4.06 4.35
N ALA A 25 -19.00 -3.33 4.41
CA ALA A 25 -18.92 -2.08 5.14
C ALA A 25 -20.13 -1.24 4.69
N THR A 26 -21.10 -1.08 5.58
CA THR A 26 -22.38 -0.46 5.22
C THR A 26 -22.05 0.97 4.83
N ASP A 27 -22.52 1.39 3.67
CA ASP A 27 -22.39 2.75 3.15
C ASP A 27 -23.81 3.17 2.76
N LYS A 28 -24.53 3.71 3.74
CA LYS A 28 -25.98 3.90 3.65
C LYS A 28 -26.33 5.04 2.70
N ASP A 29 -25.52 6.08 2.62
CA ASP A 29 -25.75 7.19 1.69
C ASP A 29 -25.02 7.06 0.35
N ARG A 30 -24.20 6.01 0.19
CA ARG A 30 -23.52 5.65 -1.06
C ARG A 30 -22.58 6.76 -1.52
N ASP A 31 -21.79 7.27 -0.59
CA ASP A 31 -20.77 8.27 -0.84
C ASP A 31 -19.35 7.68 -0.88
N LYS A 32 -19.22 6.36 -0.71
CA LYS A 32 -17.96 5.58 -0.69
C LYS A 32 -17.17 5.72 0.61
N LEU A 33 -17.71 6.40 1.63
CA LEU A 33 -17.26 6.31 3.01
C LEU A 33 -18.08 5.22 3.72
N PRO A 34 -17.44 4.30 4.45
CA PRO A 34 -18.19 3.38 5.29
C PRO A 34 -18.84 4.08 6.49
N ASP A 35 -20.07 3.70 6.80
CA ASP A 35 -20.81 4.09 8.01
C ASP A 35 -19.98 3.97 9.29
N SER A 36 -19.08 2.98 9.37
CA SER A 36 -18.20 2.78 10.53
C SER A 36 -17.15 3.89 10.65
N TRP A 37 -16.56 4.32 9.53
CA TRP A 37 -15.63 5.44 9.47
C TRP A 37 -16.36 6.76 9.77
N GLU A 38 -17.54 6.93 9.19
CA GLU A 38 -18.36 8.12 9.43
C GLU A 38 -18.72 8.25 10.90
N ARG A 39 -19.21 7.18 11.55
CA ARG A 39 -19.48 7.19 12.99
C ARG A 39 -18.23 7.50 13.82
N LYS A 40 -17.07 6.95 13.46
CA LYS A 40 -15.80 7.18 14.17
C LYS A 40 -15.44 8.67 14.21
N TYR A 41 -15.66 9.39 13.10
CA TYR A 41 -15.34 10.80 12.97
C TYR A 41 -16.57 11.72 13.06
N GLN A 42 -17.69 11.20 13.55
CA GLN A 42 -18.93 11.95 13.79
C GLN A 42 -19.46 12.63 12.52
N PHE A 43 -19.42 11.92 11.39
CA PHE A 43 -20.13 12.25 10.16
C PHE A 43 -21.50 11.56 10.13
N SER A 44 -22.39 12.07 9.27
CA SER A 44 -23.75 11.57 9.13
C SER A 44 -23.79 10.41 8.15
N THR A 45 -24.15 9.21 8.62
CA THR A 45 -24.30 8.00 7.78
C THR A 45 -25.50 8.01 6.82
N THR A 46 -26.03 9.19 6.52
CA THR A 46 -27.23 9.39 5.69
C THR A 46 -27.09 10.62 4.79
N GLN A 47 -25.97 11.33 4.88
CA GLN A 47 -25.71 12.55 4.13
C GLN A 47 -24.27 12.51 3.63
N LYS A 48 -24.14 12.52 2.31
CA LYS A 48 -22.86 12.45 1.62
C LYS A 48 -21.90 13.52 2.12
N SER A 49 -20.74 13.08 2.56
CA SER A 49 -19.65 13.94 3.01
C SER A 49 -18.32 13.62 2.30
N ASP A 50 -18.29 12.61 1.43
CA ASP A 50 -17.13 12.19 0.61
C ASP A 50 -16.33 13.33 -0.03
N ARG A 51 -17.02 14.36 -0.52
CA ARG A 51 -16.42 15.53 -1.20
C ARG A 51 -16.12 16.72 -0.29
N ALA A 52 -16.60 16.70 0.95
CA ALA A 52 -16.33 17.78 1.90
C ALA A 52 -14.86 17.76 2.32
N ASP A 53 -14.28 18.93 2.57
CA ASP A 53 -12.96 19.11 3.19
C ASP A 53 -13.21 19.71 4.58
N SER A 54 -13.31 18.83 5.57
CA SER A 54 -13.93 19.16 6.85
C SER A 54 -13.01 19.98 7.76
N ASP A 55 -11.70 19.83 7.65
CA ASP A 55 -10.72 20.64 8.38
C ASP A 55 -10.05 21.72 7.54
N ARG A 56 -10.24 21.72 6.21
CA ARG A 56 -9.73 22.72 5.28
C ARG A 56 -8.22 22.67 5.13
N ASP A 57 -7.68 21.47 5.04
CA ASP A 57 -6.28 21.23 4.71
C ASP A 57 -6.05 21.02 3.20
N GLY A 58 -7.14 20.86 2.45
CA GLY A 58 -7.16 20.67 1.01
C GLY A 58 -7.56 19.26 0.59
N LEU A 59 -7.62 18.26 1.47
CA LEU A 59 -8.07 16.90 1.15
C LEU A 59 -9.57 16.75 1.43
N SER A 60 -10.27 15.91 0.65
CA SER A 60 -11.67 15.60 0.95
C SER A 60 -11.78 14.47 1.98
N ASN A 61 -12.92 14.33 2.66
CA ASN A 61 -13.16 13.25 3.62
C ASN A 61 -12.92 11.87 3.01
N LEU A 62 -13.35 11.63 1.76
CA LEU A 62 -13.07 10.39 1.03
C LEU A 62 -11.58 10.18 0.81
N ARG A 63 -10.85 11.26 0.54
CA ARG A 63 -9.40 11.24 0.36
C ARG A 63 -8.69 10.90 1.66
N GLU A 64 -9.07 11.56 2.75
CA GLU A 64 -8.53 11.31 4.07
C GLU A 64 -8.85 9.89 4.55
N TYR A 65 -10.05 9.39 4.29
CA TYR A 65 -10.41 7.99 4.53
C TYR A 65 -9.44 7.03 3.83
N ARG A 66 -9.21 7.22 2.53
CA ARG A 66 -8.32 6.37 1.73
C ARG A 66 -6.86 6.43 2.18
N LEU A 67 -6.42 7.63 2.60
CA LEU A 67 -5.06 7.85 3.09
C LEU A 67 -4.89 7.52 4.57
N LYS A 68 -5.96 7.09 5.26
CA LYS A 68 -5.99 6.82 6.71
C LYS A 68 -5.57 8.03 7.55
N LEU A 69 -5.96 9.21 7.09
CA LEU A 69 -5.77 10.49 7.75
C LEU A 69 -6.93 10.82 8.67
N HIS A 70 -6.77 11.89 9.44
CA HIS A 70 -7.77 12.33 10.38
C HIS A 70 -8.64 13.45 9.78
N PRO A 71 -9.91 13.18 9.42
CA PRO A 71 -10.80 14.06 8.65
C PRO A 71 -11.30 15.35 9.32
N ARG A 72 -10.63 15.75 10.40
CA ARG A 72 -10.96 16.90 11.24
C ARG A 72 -9.68 17.51 11.83
N ARG A 73 -8.51 17.10 11.36
CA ARG A 73 -7.20 17.60 11.77
C ARG A 73 -6.38 17.82 10.52
N ARG A 74 -6.07 19.09 10.27
CA ARG A 74 -5.28 19.51 9.11
C ARG A 74 -3.87 18.91 9.01
N ASP A 75 -3.39 18.31 10.08
CA ASP A 75 -2.04 17.82 10.27
C ASP A 75 -2.17 16.57 11.17
N THR A 76 -2.15 15.41 10.54
CA THR A 76 -2.48 14.11 11.12
C THR A 76 -1.35 13.62 12.02
N ASP A 77 -0.10 13.74 11.61
CA ASP A 77 1.07 13.26 12.35
C ASP A 77 1.74 14.33 13.25
N ARG A 78 1.34 15.60 13.05
CA ARG A 78 1.64 16.77 13.86
C ARG A 78 3.08 17.28 13.70
N ASP A 79 3.70 17.06 12.56
CA ASP A 79 5.06 17.52 12.25
C ASP A 79 5.14 19.01 11.89
N GLY A 80 4.00 19.65 11.65
CA GLY A 80 3.89 21.06 11.29
C GLY A 80 3.59 21.31 9.80
N LEU A 81 3.43 20.27 9.00
CA LEU A 81 2.87 20.32 7.64
C LEU A 81 1.40 19.94 7.65
N ARG A 82 0.64 20.41 6.66
CA ARG A 82 -0.75 20.00 6.50
C ARG A 82 -0.83 18.75 5.64
N ASP A 83 -1.73 17.81 5.91
CA ASP A 83 -1.79 16.56 5.14
C ASP A 83 -1.97 16.85 3.64
N GLY A 84 -2.81 17.84 3.32
CA GLY A 84 -2.98 18.32 1.94
C GLY A 84 -1.70 18.83 1.29
N ASP A 85 -0.85 19.55 2.03
CA ASP A 85 0.44 20.06 1.54
C ASP A 85 1.46 18.94 1.38
N GLU A 86 1.50 17.99 2.32
CA GLU A 86 2.36 16.81 2.26
C GLU A 86 2.04 15.95 1.04
N VAL A 87 0.76 15.64 0.81
CA VAL A 87 0.32 14.84 -0.34
C VAL A 87 0.55 15.57 -1.66
N ARG A 88 0.26 16.87 -1.73
CA ARG A 88 0.21 17.59 -3.01
C ARG A 88 1.52 18.25 -3.38
N ARG A 89 2.25 18.79 -2.41
CA ARG A 89 3.43 19.63 -2.63
C ARG A 89 4.71 18.91 -2.24
N TYR A 90 4.84 18.50 -0.99
CA TYR A 90 6.11 18.00 -0.45
C TYR A 90 6.35 16.53 -0.76
N LYS A 91 5.29 15.79 -1.11
CA LYS A 91 5.34 14.36 -1.42
C LYS A 91 5.86 13.52 -0.26
N THR A 92 5.67 14.02 0.95
CA THR A 92 5.94 13.39 2.25
C THR A 92 4.76 12.56 2.72
N ASN A 93 4.97 11.70 3.71
CA ASN A 93 3.97 10.80 4.24
C ASN A 93 3.20 11.47 5.39
N PRO A 94 1.95 11.92 5.19
CA PRO A 94 1.14 12.63 6.20
C PRO A 94 0.73 11.84 7.45
N ARG A 95 1.33 10.66 7.62
CA ARG A 95 1.14 9.78 8.78
C ARG A 95 2.44 9.60 9.55
N LYS A 96 3.55 10.15 9.05
CA LYS A 96 4.88 10.00 9.61
C LYS A 96 5.50 11.38 9.73
N ARG A 97 5.79 11.75 10.97
CA ARG A 97 6.45 13.03 11.24
C ARG A 97 7.74 13.24 10.48
N ASP A 98 8.44 12.15 10.16
CA ASP A 98 9.74 12.09 9.50
C ASP A 98 9.61 11.00 8.43
N THR A 99 9.50 11.43 7.17
CA THR A 99 9.17 10.59 6.03
C THR A 99 10.33 9.67 5.65
N ASP A 100 11.55 10.20 5.64
CA ASP A 100 12.71 9.44 5.25
C ASP A 100 13.35 8.68 6.43
N GLY A 101 12.99 9.03 7.65
CA GLY A 101 13.39 8.38 8.88
C GLY A 101 14.85 8.62 9.23
N ASP A 102 15.35 9.83 9.03
CA ASP A 102 16.71 10.26 9.41
C ASP A 102 16.78 10.95 10.79
N GLY A 103 15.63 11.20 11.41
CA GLY A 103 15.47 11.79 12.73
C GLY A 103 14.98 13.24 12.73
N GLN A 104 14.78 13.86 11.56
CA GLN A 104 14.24 15.21 11.45
C GLN A 104 12.78 15.18 10.97
N PRO A 105 11.86 15.94 11.60
CA PRO A 105 10.50 16.01 11.09
C PRO A 105 10.41 16.75 9.75
N ASP A 106 9.56 16.30 8.84
CA ASP A 106 9.47 16.86 7.48
C ASP A 106 9.18 18.37 7.51
N GLY A 107 8.30 18.81 8.42
CA GLY A 107 8.00 20.22 8.64
C GLY A 107 9.17 21.08 9.12
N ASP A 108 10.16 20.49 9.79
CA ASP A 108 11.39 21.16 10.20
C ASP A 108 12.40 21.20 9.05
N GLU A 109 12.52 20.11 8.30
CA GLU A 109 13.36 20.02 7.10
C GLU A 109 12.96 21.03 6.03
N ILE A 110 11.67 21.12 5.71
CA ILE A 110 11.13 22.10 4.77
C ILE A 110 11.41 23.54 5.23
N ARG A 111 11.40 23.78 6.54
CA ARG A 111 11.72 25.11 7.11
C ARG A 111 13.21 25.42 7.05
N ALA A 112 14.06 24.40 7.17
CA ALA A 112 15.51 24.47 7.02
C ALA A 112 15.96 24.50 5.55
N GLY A 113 15.10 24.09 4.62
CA GLY A 113 15.37 24.01 3.19
C GLY A 113 16.04 22.70 2.75
N SER A 114 15.99 21.64 3.55
CA SER A 114 16.39 20.28 3.15
C SER A 114 15.23 19.54 2.43
N ASP A 115 15.53 18.39 1.82
CA ASP A 115 14.53 17.54 1.14
C ASP A 115 14.08 16.42 2.10
N PRO A 116 12.83 16.44 2.59
CA PRO A 116 12.30 15.50 3.61
C PRO A 116 12.07 14.06 3.11
N ARG A 117 12.71 13.71 2.01
CA ARG A 117 12.57 12.40 1.35
C ARG A 117 13.94 11.77 1.12
N VAL A 118 15.00 12.42 1.57
CA VAL A 118 16.38 12.04 1.34
C VAL A 118 17.09 12.08 2.67
N ARG A 119 17.39 10.88 3.20
CA ARG A 119 18.22 10.71 4.39
C ARG A 119 19.57 11.40 4.19
N ASP A 120 19.72 12.61 4.72
CA ASP A 120 20.93 13.41 4.55
C ASP A 120 21.79 13.45 5.82
N GLY A 121 21.25 12.96 6.95
CA GLY A 121 22.02 12.60 8.14
C GLY A 121 22.74 13.78 8.79
N ALA A 122 22.30 15.01 8.53
CA ALA A 122 22.98 16.20 9.02
C ALA A 122 22.04 17.10 9.85
N ALA A 123 22.17 17.01 11.17
CA ALA A 123 21.78 18.09 12.06
C ALA A 123 22.64 19.35 11.78
N PRO A 124 22.06 20.54 11.60
CA PRO A 124 22.71 21.76 12.05
C PRO A 124 22.57 21.81 13.58
N GLY A 125 23.66 22.17 14.28
CA GLY A 125 23.74 22.25 15.74
C GLY A 125 22.67 23.13 16.42
N PRO A 126 22.63 23.11 17.77
CA PRO A 126 21.40 23.29 18.54
C PRO A 126 20.88 24.73 18.46
N ALA A 127 19.71 24.91 17.84
CA ALA A 127 18.83 25.99 18.24
C ALA A 127 18.19 25.58 19.58
N VAL A 128 18.52 26.33 20.63
CA VAL A 128 18.02 26.17 21.98
C VAL A 128 16.48 26.20 21.99
N VAL A 129 15.84 25.05 22.05
CA VAL A 129 14.42 24.94 22.40
C VAL A 129 14.35 24.76 23.92
N GLY A 130 13.99 25.83 24.62
CA GLY A 130 13.70 25.78 26.05
C GLY A 130 12.55 24.81 26.36
N PRO A 131 12.36 24.43 27.64
CA PRO A 131 11.39 23.42 28.02
C PRO A 131 9.98 23.81 27.60
N ARG A 132 9.33 22.94 26.81
CA ARG A 132 7.92 23.04 26.43
C ARG A 132 7.07 22.87 27.70
N PRO A 133 6.19 23.82 28.07
CA PRO A 133 5.32 23.66 29.23
C PRO A 133 4.27 22.57 29.00
N ALA A 134 3.93 21.85 30.07
CA ALA A 134 2.85 20.88 30.12
C ALA A 134 1.46 21.57 30.11
N ASP A 135 0.53 20.90 29.43
CA ASP A 135 -0.94 20.92 29.48
C ASP A 135 -1.73 22.18 29.89
N GLY A 136 -2.73 22.49 29.05
CA GLY A 136 -4.01 23.03 29.51
C GLY A 136 -4.28 24.51 29.20
N ALA A 137 -4.88 24.78 28.05
CA ALA A 137 -6.00 25.72 27.86
C ALA A 137 -6.24 25.91 26.35
N ALA A 138 -7.50 25.95 25.96
CA ALA A 138 -7.95 26.32 24.64
C ALA A 138 -7.47 27.74 24.29
N GLY A 139 -6.30 27.84 23.65
CA GLY A 139 -5.85 29.03 22.94
C GLY A 139 -6.19 28.86 21.47
N THR A 140 -7.11 29.68 20.98
CA THR A 140 -7.48 29.77 19.56
C THR A 140 -6.21 29.97 18.72
N PRO A 141 -5.86 29.07 17.79
CA PRO A 141 -4.71 29.29 16.93
C PRO A 141 -4.97 30.51 16.06
N SER A 142 -4.01 31.42 16.04
CA SER A 142 -3.92 32.52 15.09
C SER A 142 -4.24 32.02 13.69
N SER A 143 -5.26 32.64 13.10
CA SER A 143 -5.70 32.49 11.73
C SER A 143 -4.56 32.90 10.78
N GLN A 144 -3.64 31.99 10.50
CA GLN A 144 -3.02 31.97 9.19
C GLN A 144 -4.09 31.51 8.21
N ALA A 145 -4.60 32.46 7.43
CA ALA A 145 -5.44 32.18 6.28
C ALA A 145 -4.81 31.04 5.47
N ALA A 146 -5.64 30.11 5.01
CA ALA A 146 -5.17 29.04 4.14
C ALA A 146 -4.34 29.65 3.00
N PRO A 147 -3.14 29.12 2.69
CA PRO A 147 -2.50 29.46 1.44
C PRO A 147 -3.50 29.21 0.33
N ALA A 148 -3.58 30.14 -0.63
CA ALA A 148 -4.49 30.02 -1.76
C ALA A 148 -4.29 28.65 -2.44
N PRO A 149 -5.35 28.01 -2.98
CA PRO A 149 -5.20 26.80 -3.77
C PRO A 149 -4.11 27.00 -4.83
N PRO A 150 -3.34 25.95 -5.19
CA PRO A 150 -2.25 26.07 -6.13
C PRO A 150 -2.74 26.77 -7.39
N ARG A 151 -2.11 27.91 -7.71
CA ARG A 151 -2.56 28.78 -8.81
C ARG A 151 -2.46 28.01 -10.12
N CYS A 152 -3.49 28.15 -10.96
CA CYS A 152 -3.47 27.67 -12.33
C CYS A 152 -2.66 28.66 -13.17
N ASP A 153 -1.61 28.18 -13.84
CA ASP A 153 -0.84 29.00 -14.78
C ASP A 153 -1.51 29.02 -16.16
N LEU A 154 -2.08 27.87 -16.54
CA LEU A 154 -2.79 27.66 -17.78
C LEU A 154 -4.09 26.89 -17.53
N HIS A 155 -5.03 27.02 -18.46
CA HIS A 155 -6.30 26.30 -18.44
C HIS A 155 -6.48 25.53 -19.75
N ALA A 156 -6.98 24.30 -19.67
CA ALA A 156 -7.23 23.49 -20.84
C ALA A 156 -8.55 22.71 -20.77
N GLY A 157 -9.28 22.73 -21.88
CA GLY A 157 -10.33 21.77 -22.19
C GLY A 157 -9.78 20.64 -23.06
N ARG A 158 -10.66 19.70 -23.43
CA ARG A 158 -10.31 18.57 -24.31
C ARG A 158 -9.64 19.01 -25.60
N ASP A 159 -10.17 20.05 -26.24
CA ASP A 159 -9.79 20.43 -27.61
C ASP A 159 -8.46 21.19 -27.69
N ASN A 160 -7.95 21.70 -26.57
CA ASN A 160 -6.73 22.51 -26.54
C ASN A 160 -5.63 22.01 -25.59
N LEU A 161 -5.82 20.84 -24.95
CA LEU A 161 -4.84 20.29 -24.00
C LEU A 161 -3.44 20.16 -24.58
N THR A 162 -3.30 19.60 -25.79
CA THR A 162 -1.99 19.42 -26.43
C THR A 162 -1.29 20.77 -26.63
N ALA A 163 -2.00 21.76 -27.16
CA ALA A 163 -1.44 23.10 -27.39
C ALA A 163 -1.02 23.78 -26.08
N GLN A 164 -1.83 23.65 -25.01
CA GLN A 164 -1.48 24.19 -23.69
C GLN A 164 -0.27 23.47 -23.10
N LEU A 165 -0.16 22.16 -23.27
CA LEU A 165 0.99 21.38 -22.80
C LEU A 165 2.28 21.73 -23.55
N GLU A 166 2.20 21.96 -24.85
CA GLU A 166 3.34 22.42 -25.66
C GLU A 166 3.82 23.79 -25.17
N ALA A 167 2.90 24.73 -24.95
CA ALA A 167 3.19 26.09 -24.51
C ALA A 167 3.62 26.21 -23.03
N ALA A 168 3.29 25.22 -22.19
CA ALA A 168 3.55 25.27 -20.76
C ALA A 168 5.05 25.41 -20.44
N PRO A 169 5.48 26.42 -19.66
CA PRO A 169 6.84 26.50 -19.16
C PRO A 169 7.10 25.44 -18.08
N THR A 170 8.36 25.26 -17.70
CA THR A 170 8.74 24.43 -16.55
C THR A 170 8.01 24.88 -15.28
N ASP A 171 7.60 23.92 -14.47
CA ASP A 171 6.83 24.03 -13.23
C ASP A 171 5.40 24.54 -13.38
N ALA A 172 4.93 24.75 -14.63
CA ALA A 172 3.57 25.20 -14.87
C ALA A 172 2.52 24.17 -14.44
N ARG A 173 1.42 24.67 -13.87
CA ARG A 173 0.19 23.92 -13.60
C ARG A 173 -0.87 24.25 -14.64
N ILE A 174 -1.26 23.24 -15.42
CA ILE A 174 -2.38 23.28 -16.36
C ILE A 174 -3.61 22.74 -15.63
N CYS A 175 -4.58 23.61 -15.41
CA CYS A 175 -5.87 23.26 -14.82
C CYS A 175 -6.86 22.81 -15.90
N LEU A 176 -7.39 21.61 -15.72
CA LEU A 176 -8.24 20.94 -16.69
C LEU A 176 -9.71 21.14 -16.33
N ALA A 177 -10.50 21.63 -17.28
CA ALA A 177 -11.95 21.68 -17.15
C ALA A 177 -12.53 20.26 -16.98
N ALA A 178 -13.72 20.15 -16.38
CA ALA A 178 -14.37 18.85 -16.22
C ALA A 178 -14.65 18.19 -17.58
N GLY A 179 -14.37 16.90 -17.71
CA GLY A 179 -14.61 16.18 -18.95
C GLY A 179 -13.83 14.87 -19.09
N ASP A 180 -14.14 14.15 -20.16
CA ASP A 180 -13.38 12.97 -20.60
C ASP A 180 -12.46 13.38 -21.76
N TYR A 181 -11.16 13.26 -21.51
CA TYR A 181 -10.09 13.59 -22.44
C TYR A 181 -9.67 12.37 -23.28
N GLY A 182 -10.23 11.19 -23.00
CA GLY A 182 -9.92 9.95 -23.69
C GLY A 182 -8.44 9.59 -23.60
N ARG A 183 -7.91 9.04 -24.69
CA ARG A 183 -6.49 8.71 -24.80
C ARG A 183 -5.65 9.98 -24.87
N PHE A 184 -4.70 10.10 -23.96
CA PHE A 184 -3.77 11.22 -23.88
C PHE A 184 -2.35 10.75 -24.17
N VAL A 185 -1.79 11.24 -25.28
CA VAL A 185 -0.40 10.99 -25.64
C VAL A 185 0.45 12.09 -25.01
N GLY A 186 1.38 11.68 -24.15
CA GLY A 186 2.29 12.59 -23.46
C GLY A 186 3.39 13.12 -24.38
N LEU A 187 4.03 14.20 -23.94
CA LEU A 187 5.17 14.82 -24.61
C LEU A 187 6.42 14.72 -23.72
N VAL A 188 7.58 15.06 -24.30
CA VAL A 188 8.79 15.36 -23.54
C VAL A 188 8.81 16.85 -23.24
N LYS A 189 8.84 17.21 -21.95
CA LYS A 189 9.05 18.59 -21.51
C LYS A 189 10.49 18.76 -21.00
N PRO A 190 11.11 19.93 -21.18
CA PRO A 190 12.46 20.21 -20.65
C PRO A 190 12.48 20.30 -19.12
N GLY A 191 11.33 20.52 -18.49
CA GLY A 191 11.14 20.50 -17.04
C GLY A 191 9.70 20.10 -16.70
N ARG A 192 9.43 19.86 -15.41
CA ARG A 192 8.18 19.25 -14.94
C ARG A 192 6.97 20.13 -15.27
N VAL A 193 5.91 19.54 -15.81
CA VAL A 193 4.60 20.20 -15.98
C VAL A 193 3.53 19.39 -15.29
N THR A 194 2.66 20.06 -14.54
CA THR A 194 1.56 19.42 -13.79
C THR A 194 0.24 19.63 -14.50
N LEU A 195 -0.46 18.55 -14.81
CA LEU A 195 -1.84 18.53 -15.25
C LEU A 195 -2.71 18.17 -14.04
N ALA A 196 -3.72 18.97 -13.75
CA ALA A 196 -4.65 18.71 -12.66
C ALA A 196 -6.06 19.24 -12.97
N PRO A 197 -7.13 18.68 -12.42
CA PRO A 197 -8.46 19.27 -12.54
C PRO A 197 -8.53 20.69 -11.97
N GLU A 198 -9.38 21.52 -12.54
CA GLU A 198 -9.88 22.73 -11.88
C GLU A 198 -10.57 22.36 -10.54
N PRO A 199 -10.61 23.26 -9.55
CA PRO A 199 -11.30 23.01 -8.30
C PRO A 199 -12.76 22.54 -8.51
N GLY A 200 -13.07 21.33 -8.02
CA GLY A 200 -14.39 20.71 -8.18
C GLY A 200 -14.64 20.03 -9.53
N ALA A 201 -13.72 20.14 -10.49
CA ALA A 201 -13.81 19.43 -11.76
C ALA A 201 -13.46 17.95 -11.58
N THR A 202 -14.12 17.10 -12.37
CA THR A 202 -13.75 15.69 -12.51
C THR A 202 -13.20 15.48 -13.91
N VAL A 203 -11.99 14.96 -14.00
CA VAL A 203 -11.29 14.73 -15.27
C VAL A 203 -11.05 13.24 -15.42
N ARG A 204 -11.48 12.69 -16.55
CA ARG A 204 -11.20 11.32 -16.95
C ARG A 204 -10.20 11.33 -18.10
N ILE A 205 -9.09 10.60 -17.97
CA ILE A 205 -7.99 10.61 -18.94
C ILE A 205 -7.24 9.27 -18.93
N SER A 206 -6.86 8.75 -20.09
CA SER A 206 -6.09 7.51 -20.26
C SER A 206 -4.68 7.83 -20.80
N PRO A 207 -3.66 7.90 -19.94
CA PRO A 207 -2.28 8.19 -20.36
C PRO A 207 -1.73 7.07 -21.23
N VAL A 208 -1.17 7.42 -22.39
CA VAL A 208 -0.43 6.50 -23.25
C VAL A 208 0.89 7.14 -23.61
N PHE A 209 1.91 6.84 -22.82
CA PHE A 209 3.24 7.41 -22.90
C PHE A 209 4.18 6.42 -23.57
N ASN A 210 4.85 6.90 -24.61
CA ASN A 210 5.91 6.17 -25.28
C ASN A 210 7.08 7.14 -25.48
N GLY A 211 7.95 7.23 -24.47
CA GLY A 211 9.01 8.22 -24.42
C GLY A 211 8.60 9.59 -23.87
N ALA A 212 7.44 9.71 -23.20
CA ALA A 212 7.05 10.97 -22.56
C ALA A 212 7.94 11.24 -21.33
N ALA A 213 8.14 12.51 -20.99
CA ALA A 213 8.93 12.85 -19.82
C ALA A 213 8.55 14.17 -19.15
N ASN A 214 8.84 14.25 -17.85
CA ASN A 214 8.64 15.42 -17.00
C ASN A 214 7.17 15.85 -16.88
N LEU A 215 6.28 14.89 -16.62
CA LEU A 215 4.85 15.14 -16.49
C LEU A 215 4.34 14.68 -15.12
N THR A 216 3.49 15.50 -14.50
CA THR A 216 2.73 15.12 -13.31
C THR A 216 1.25 15.12 -13.65
N LEU A 217 0.56 14.01 -13.44
CA LEU A 217 -0.90 13.90 -13.57
C LEU A 217 -1.46 13.78 -12.15
N GLN A 218 -2.18 14.80 -11.71
CA GLN A 218 -2.68 14.91 -10.35
C GLN A 218 -4.21 14.91 -10.33
N GLY A 219 -4.84 14.11 -9.48
CA GLY A 219 -6.29 14.26 -9.22
C GLY A 219 -7.20 13.64 -10.28
N MET A 220 -6.73 12.67 -11.07
CA MET A 220 -7.43 12.20 -12.26
C MET A 220 -8.25 10.94 -12.01
N GLN A 221 -9.29 10.71 -12.82
CA GLN A 221 -9.88 9.39 -13.01
C GLN A 221 -9.20 8.71 -14.21
N ILE A 222 -8.51 7.60 -13.97
CA ILE A 222 -7.70 6.92 -14.97
C ILE A 222 -8.29 5.54 -15.29
N PRO A 223 -8.88 5.37 -16.48
CA PRO A 223 -9.47 4.09 -16.87
C PRO A 223 -8.44 2.99 -17.14
N GLY A 224 -7.18 3.40 -17.31
CA GLY A 224 -6.03 2.56 -17.62
C GLY A 224 -4.90 3.46 -18.14
N ALA A 225 -3.66 3.01 -17.98
CA ALA A 225 -2.49 3.75 -18.43
C ALA A 225 -1.45 2.82 -19.05
N GLU A 226 -0.72 3.33 -20.05
CA GLU A 226 0.40 2.65 -20.67
C GLU A 226 1.64 3.55 -20.62
N LEU A 227 2.72 3.07 -20.00
CA LEU A 227 4.00 3.78 -19.90
C LEU A 227 5.08 2.89 -20.50
N ARG A 228 5.50 3.23 -21.73
CA ARG A 228 6.36 2.38 -22.54
C ARG A 228 7.64 3.09 -22.98
N GLY A 229 8.61 2.30 -23.43
CA GLY A 229 9.82 2.81 -24.09
C GLY A 229 10.64 3.70 -23.15
N ALA A 230 11.16 4.82 -23.67
CA ALA A 230 12.00 5.75 -22.91
C ALA A 230 11.22 6.69 -21.96
N THR A 231 10.02 6.28 -21.51
CA THR A 231 9.20 7.11 -20.60
C THR A 231 9.90 7.25 -19.26
N ARG A 232 10.01 8.48 -18.74
CA ARG A 232 10.72 8.78 -17.49
C ARG A 232 10.22 10.06 -16.82
N ASP A 233 10.54 10.27 -15.55
CA ASP A 233 10.18 11.45 -14.77
C ASP A 233 8.67 11.74 -14.81
N ILE A 234 7.88 10.68 -14.62
CA ILE A 234 6.42 10.72 -14.60
C ILE A 234 5.94 10.55 -13.17
N SER A 235 5.07 11.44 -12.70
CA SER A 235 4.36 11.24 -11.44
C SER A 235 2.86 11.19 -11.71
N ILE A 236 2.21 10.07 -11.44
CA ILE A 236 0.75 10.02 -11.31
C ILE A 236 0.45 10.00 -9.83
N VAL A 237 -0.32 11.00 -9.40
CA VAL A 237 -0.56 11.22 -7.98
C VAL A 237 -2.01 11.58 -7.73
N ASP A 238 -2.52 11.24 -6.56
CA ASP A 238 -3.88 11.62 -6.15
C ASP A 238 -4.95 11.18 -7.16
N SER A 239 -4.74 10.07 -7.87
CA SER A 239 -5.60 9.62 -8.96
C SER A 239 -6.34 8.34 -8.59
N THR A 240 -7.48 8.10 -9.23
CA THR A 240 -8.26 6.86 -9.08
C THR A 240 -8.20 6.07 -10.37
N PHE A 241 -7.66 4.86 -10.31
CA PHE A 241 -7.60 3.90 -11.39
C PHE A 241 -8.78 2.92 -11.34
N THR A 242 -9.47 2.76 -12.48
CA THR A 242 -10.52 1.74 -12.68
C THR A 242 -10.12 0.70 -13.73
N GLY A 243 -8.86 0.69 -14.13
CA GLY A 243 -8.27 -0.31 -15.02
C GLY A 243 -6.75 -0.30 -14.89
N PRO A 244 -6.07 -1.22 -15.60
CA PRO A 244 -4.68 -1.56 -15.33
C PRO A 244 -3.70 -0.48 -15.80
N VAL A 245 -2.54 -0.46 -15.16
CA VAL A 245 -1.35 0.28 -15.57
C VAL A 245 -0.33 -0.71 -16.10
N TYR A 246 0.02 -0.55 -17.37
CA TYR A 246 1.04 -1.36 -18.02
C TYR A 246 2.32 -0.55 -18.22
N ILE A 247 3.42 -1.03 -17.66
CA ILE A 247 4.73 -0.38 -17.70
C ILE A 247 5.73 -1.32 -18.37
N ASP A 248 6.40 -0.85 -19.43
CA ASP A 248 7.24 -1.71 -20.27
C ASP A 248 8.43 -0.98 -20.89
N GLY A 249 9.64 -1.44 -20.57
CA GLY A 249 10.90 -0.86 -21.03
C GLY A 249 11.59 0.23 -20.18
N PRO A 250 11.01 0.86 -19.13
CA PRO A 250 11.75 1.88 -18.40
C PRO A 250 12.97 1.31 -17.63
N VAL A 251 14.08 2.02 -17.54
CA VAL A 251 15.19 1.68 -16.63
C VAL A 251 15.60 2.96 -15.95
N ASP A 252 15.75 2.94 -14.62
CA ASP A 252 16.00 4.12 -13.79
C ASP A 252 15.08 5.31 -14.15
N SER A 253 13.81 4.99 -14.39
CA SER A 253 12.87 5.89 -15.05
C SER A 253 12.29 6.99 -14.16
N ASN A 254 12.45 6.91 -12.84
CA ASN A 254 11.83 7.86 -11.91
C ASN A 254 10.31 8.03 -12.17
N ILE A 255 9.63 6.90 -12.35
CA ILE A 255 8.17 6.86 -12.50
C ILE A 255 7.56 6.61 -11.12
N GLU A 256 6.60 7.43 -10.74
CA GLU A 256 5.95 7.39 -9.44
C GLU A 256 4.43 7.27 -9.59
N LEU A 257 3.85 6.26 -8.95
CA LEU A 257 2.41 6.12 -8.70
C LEU A 257 2.20 6.29 -7.20
N ALA A 258 1.68 7.43 -6.77
CA ALA A 258 1.65 7.77 -5.35
C ALA A 258 0.32 8.34 -4.87
N TYR A 259 -0.14 7.86 -3.72
CA TYR A 259 -1.41 8.26 -3.13
C TYR A 259 -2.59 8.04 -4.10
N ASP A 260 -2.52 6.96 -4.87
CA ASP A 260 -3.52 6.58 -5.85
C ASP A 260 -4.47 5.53 -5.28
N ALA A 261 -5.63 5.36 -5.92
CA ALA A 261 -6.58 4.31 -5.59
C ALA A 261 -6.85 3.43 -6.82
N PHE A 262 -6.41 2.18 -6.80
CA PHE A 262 -6.70 1.16 -7.80
C PHE A 262 -7.88 0.34 -7.30
N LEU A 263 -9.06 0.50 -7.90
CA LEU A 263 -10.31 -0.02 -7.34
C LEU A 263 -11.02 -0.96 -8.33
N ASP A 264 -11.42 -2.13 -7.83
CA ASP A 264 -12.33 -3.06 -8.51
C ASP A 264 -11.89 -3.42 -9.95
N ILE A 265 -10.61 -3.75 -10.11
CA ILE A 265 -10.03 -4.15 -11.40
C ILE A 265 -10.03 -5.67 -11.46
N ASP A 266 -10.67 -6.20 -12.50
CA ASP A 266 -10.77 -7.63 -12.75
C ASP A 266 -9.85 -8.07 -13.88
N ALA A 267 -9.37 -9.31 -13.79
CA ALA A 267 -8.68 -9.95 -14.90
C ALA A 267 -9.65 -10.12 -16.09
N PRO A 268 -9.24 -9.80 -17.32
CA PRO A 268 -10.14 -9.86 -18.48
C PRO A 268 -10.60 -11.29 -18.78
N THR A 269 -9.79 -12.30 -18.45
CA THR A 269 -10.21 -13.70 -18.45
C THR A 269 -9.63 -14.44 -17.25
N GLN A 270 -10.23 -15.59 -16.91
CA GLN A 270 -9.70 -16.47 -15.87
C GLN A 270 -8.40 -17.22 -16.26
N THR A 271 -7.80 -16.90 -17.42
CA THR A 271 -6.54 -17.48 -17.90
C THR A 271 -5.45 -16.43 -18.15
N SER A 272 -5.80 -15.14 -18.08
CA SER A 272 -4.84 -14.04 -18.19
C SER A 272 -4.31 -13.69 -16.81
N ILE A 273 -2.99 -13.59 -16.67
CA ILE A 273 -2.41 -12.93 -15.50
C ILE A 273 -2.53 -11.44 -15.77
N ALA A 274 -3.37 -10.77 -14.99
CA ALA A 274 -3.59 -9.33 -15.10
C ALA A 274 -3.35 -8.71 -13.75
N ALA A 275 -2.54 -7.64 -13.72
CA ALA A 275 -2.27 -6.88 -12.52
C ALA A 275 -2.80 -5.46 -12.65
N ARG A 276 -3.14 -4.85 -11.51
CA ARG A 276 -3.48 -3.42 -11.43
C ARG A 276 -2.31 -2.57 -11.85
N VAL A 277 -1.10 -2.97 -11.44
CA VAL A 277 0.16 -2.43 -11.95
C VAL A 277 1.03 -3.59 -12.43
N SER A 278 1.34 -3.60 -13.72
CA SER A 278 2.15 -4.63 -14.38
C SER A 278 3.43 -4.02 -14.93
N LEU A 279 4.58 -4.57 -14.53
CA LEU A 279 5.89 -4.27 -15.11
C LEU A 279 6.40 -5.54 -15.82
N ALA A 280 6.24 -5.61 -17.15
CA ALA A 280 6.33 -6.87 -17.89
C ALA A 280 7.73 -7.21 -18.44
N TYR A 281 8.65 -6.26 -18.50
CA TYR A 281 9.99 -6.46 -19.04
C TYR A 281 10.92 -7.08 -17.99
N GLY A 282 11.80 -7.99 -18.43
CA GLY A 282 12.83 -8.59 -17.59
C GLY A 282 14.19 -7.94 -17.83
N GLY A 283 14.98 -7.80 -16.78
CA GLY A 283 16.35 -7.28 -16.85
C GLY A 283 17.01 -7.21 -15.47
N ASP A 284 18.33 -7.06 -15.45
CA ASP A 284 19.11 -6.97 -14.22
C ASP A 284 19.09 -5.58 -13.57
N ALA A 285 18.76 -4.55 -14.34
CA ALA A 285 18.66 -3.16 -13.89
C ALA A 285 17.31 -2.88 -13.20
N HIS A 286 17.32 -1.96 -12.25
CA HIS A 286 16.09 -1.55 -11.56
C HIS A 286 15.23 -0.65 -12.48
N SER A 287 13.91 -0.75 -12.37
CA SER A 287 12.99 0.03 -13.22
C SER A 287 13.03 1.54 -12.94
N GLY A 288 13.37 1.89 -11.70
CA GLY A 288 13.15 3.24 -11.15
C GLY A 288 11.68 3.57 -10.90
N VAL A 289 10.78 2.58 -10.98
CA VAL A 289 9.35 2.74 -10.68
C VAL A 289 9.12 2.60 -9.19
N THR A 290 8.34 3.53 -8.63
CA THR A 290 7.90 3.52 -7.23
C THR A 290 6.38 3.60 -7.14
N ILE A 291 5.78 2.63 -6.47
CA ILE A 291 4.36 2.58 -6.14
C ILE A 291 4.25 2.79 -4.64
N ARG A 292 3.65 3.90 -4.19
CA ARG A 292 3.64 4.20 -2.75
C ARG A 292 2.39 4.87 -2.21
N ASN A 293 2.15 4.69 -0.90
CA ASN A 293 1.05 5.31 -0.16
C ASN A 293 -0.32 5.15 -0.85
N SER A 294 -0.49 4.09 -1.64
CA SER A 294 -1.66 3.89 -2.50
C SER A 294 -2.55 2.78 -1.96
N LEU A 295 -3.82 2.82 -2.32
CA LEU A 295 -4.80 1.77 -2.03
C LEU A 295 -5.00 0.91 -3.27
N LEU A 296 -4.76 -0.39 -3.15
CA LEU A 296 -5.09 -1.40 -4.15
C LEU A 296 -6.19 -2.31 -3.59
N ALA A 297 -7.41 -2.19 -4.11
CA ALA A 297 -8.56 -2.85 -3.48
C ALA A 297 -9.61 -3.43 -4.43
N GLY A 298 -10.22 -4.53 -3.98
CA GLY A 298 -11.30 -5.25 -4.67
C GLY A 298 -10.81 -6.13 -5.83
N GLY A 299 -11.72 -6.58 -6.68
CA GLY A 299 -11.45 -7.29 -7.94
C GLY A 299 -10.65 -8.60 -7.82
N ASP A 300 -10.33 -9.19 -8.98
CA ASP A 300 -9.56 -10.45 -9.09
C ASP A 300 -8.27 -10.34 -9.91
N ALA A 301 -7.88 -9.14 -10.33
CA ALA A 301 -6.55 -8.86 -10.84
C ALA A 301 -5.52 -8.78 -9.70
N ASP A 302 -4.28 -9.18 -9.97
CA ASP A 302 -3.15 -9.03 -9.06
C ASP A 302 -2.98 -7.57 -8.62
N GLY A 303 -2.46 -7.34 -7.42
CA GLY A 303 -2.12 -6.00 -6.96
C GLY A 303 -0.98 -5.41 -7.79
N VAL A 304 0.23 -5.92 -7.58
CA VAL A 304 1.40 -5.54 -8.37
C VAL A 304 2.07 -6.80 -8.90
N GLN A 305 2.34 -6.84 -10.20
CA GLN A 305 3.15 -7.86 -10.84
C GLN A 305 4.38 -7.24 -11.47
N SER A 306 5.57 -7.76 -11.18
CA SER A 306 6.82 -7.21 -11.74
C SER A 306 7.82 -8.28 -12.16
N GLY A 307 8.32 -8.13 -13.39
CA GLY A 307 9.46 -8.86 -13.96
C GLY A 307 10.82 -8.19 -13.70
N VAL A 308 10.81 -6.98 -13.16
CA VAL A 308 11.97 -6.08 -12.98
C VAL A 308 12.00 -5.52 -11.56
N GLY A 309 13.16 -5.02 -11.11
CA GLY A 309 13.25 -4.33 -9.81
C GLY A 309 12.24 -3.20 -9.69
N VAL A 310 11.44 -3.19 -8.62
CA VAL A 310 10.40 -2.17 -8.35
C VAL A 310 10.35 -1.81 -6.86
N ASN A 311 10.00 -0.57 -6.54
CA ASN A 311 9.72 -0.13 -5.16
C ASN A 311 8.21 -0.15 -4.89
N ILE A 312 7.77 -0.91 -3.88
CA ILE A 312 6.38 -1.03 -3.43
C ILE A 312 6.35 -0.63 -1.95
N LEU A 313 5.98 0.61 -1.65
CA LEU A 313 6.23 1.25 -0.36
C LEU A 313 4.94 1.76 0.31
N ASP A 314 4.69 1.36 1.55
CA ASP A 314 3.63 1.94 2.41
C ASP A 314 2.22 1.88 1.80
N ASN A 315 1.94 0.91 0.92
CA ASN A 315 0.63 0.74 0.29
C ASN A 315 -0.31 -0.12 1.15
N GLU A 316 -1.61 -0.01 0.89
CA GLU A 316 -2.62 -0.93 1.39
C GLU A 316 -3.15 -1.81 0.26
N PHE A 317 -3.11 -3.12 0.46
CA PHE A 317 -3.73 -4.11 -0.42
C PHE A 317 -4.86 -4.77 0.35
N ARG A 318 -6.09 -4.70 -0.18
CA ARG A 318 -7.23 -5.34 0.48
C ARG A 318 -8.31 -5.86 -0.43
N ASP A 319 -8.99 -6.91 0.00
CA ASP A 319 -10.14 -7.47 -0.73
C ASP A 319 -9.79 -7.91 -2.18
N ILE A 320 -8.53 -8.29 -2.44
CA ILE A 320 -8.05 -8.77 -3.73
C ILE A 320 -8.21 -10.30 -3.76
N LEU A 321 -9.26 -10.79 -4.39
CA LEU A 321 -9.76 -12.15 -4.20
C LEU A 321 -9.93 -12.92 -5.52
N GLU A 322 -9.47 -14.17 -5.54
CA GLU A 322 -9.75 -15.10 -6.64
C GLU A 322 -11.28 -15.30 -6.81
N LYS A 323 -11.77 -15.22 -8.05
CA LYS A 323 -13.19 -15.50 -8.39
C LYS A 323 -13.47 -16.95 -8.81
N GLY A 324 -12.47 -17.83 -8.70
CA GLY A 324 -12.55 -19.23 -9.11
C GLY A 324 -12.24 -19.45 -10.59
N GLY A 325 -11.68 -20.61 -10.92
CA GLY A 325 -11.05 -20.87 -12.21
C GLY A 325 -9.54 -21.09 -12.04
N PRO A 326 -8.77 -21.17 -13.13
CA PRO A 326 -7.31 -21.30 -13.06
C PRO A 326 -6.60 -19.96 -12.80
N ASN A 327 -7.34 -18.85 -12.76
CA ASN A 327 -6.78 -17.55 -12.44
C ASN A 327 -6.23 -17.58 -11.02
N HIS A 328 -5.05 -17.03 -10.86
CA HIS A 328 -4.38 -16.93 -9.59
C HIS A 328 -4.23 -15.44 -9.30
N THR A 329 -4.72 -15.03 -8.13
CA THR A 329 -4.78 -13.62 -7.73
C THR A 329 -3.80 -13.39 -6.57
N ASP A 330 -2.82 -12.53 -6.79
CA ASP A 330 -1.79 -12.18 -5.83
C ASP A 330 -1.82 -10.71 -5.40
N ALA A 331 -1.54 -10.41 -4.13
CA ALA A 331 -1.37 -9.02 -3.72
C ALA A 331 -0.10 -8.44 -4.35
N ILE A 332 1.02 -9.16 -4.24
CA ILE A 332 2.29 -8.80 -4.88
C ILE A 332 2.93 -10.05 -5.46
N GLN A 333 3.14 -10.07 -6.78
CA GLN A 333 3.84 -11.14 -7.48
C GLN A 333 5.13 -10.60 -8.14
N LEU A 334 6.28 -11.10 -7.67
CA LEU A 334 7.59 -10.77 -8.24
C LEU A 334 8.14 -11.97 -9.04
N THR A 335 8.74 -11.72 -10.19
CA THR A 335 9.34 -12.76 -11.03
C THR A 335 10.68 -12.28 -11.57
N GLY A 336 11.79 -12.81 -11.05
CA GLY A 336 13.15 -12.35 -11.36
C GLY A 336 13.49 -11.02 -10.66
N ALA A 337 12.72 -9.98 -10.98
CA ALA A 337 12.59 -8.68 -10.30
C ALA A 337 13.73 -8.26 -9.34
N PRO A 338 14.98 -8.13 -9.84
CA PRO A 338 16.15 -8.02 -9.00
C PRO A 338 16.19 -6.68 -8.26
N GLY A 339 16.56 -6.71 -6.97
CA GLY A 339 16.70 -5.49 -6.18
C GLY A 339 15.39 -4.81 -5.80
N SER A 340 14.23 -5.47 -6.00
CA SER A 340 12.93 -4.92 -5.60
C SER A 340 12.90 -4.62 -4.10
N VAL A 341 12.21 -3.54 -3.74
CA VAL A 341 11.99 -3.15 -2.34
C VAL A 341 10.49 -3.20 -2.04
N VAL A 342 10.09 -4.12 -1.17
CA VAL A 342 8.70 -4.25 -0.69
C VAL A 342 8.70 -3.88 0.79
N ARG A 343 8.21 -2.68 1.11
CA ARG A 343 8.35 -2.12 2.46
C ARG A 343 7.09 -1.46 2.98
N GLY A 344 6.78 -1.67 4.26
CA GLY A 344 5.74 -0.88 4.95
C GLY A 344 4.31 -1.18 4.49
N ASN A 345 4.10 -2.21 3.66
CA ASN A 345 2.80 -2.46 3.08
C ASN A 345 1.88 -3.17 4.08
N TYR A 346 0.59 -2.84 4.04
CA TYR A 346 -0.45 -3.56 4.74
C TYR A 346 -1.27 -4.38 3.76
N ILE A 347 -1.08 -5.69 3.79
CA ILE A 347 -1.74 -6.64 2.91
C ILE A 347 -2.71 -7.44 3.76
N HIS A 348 -4.02 -7.26 3.56
CA HIS A 348 -5.01 -7.98 4.35
C HIS A 348 -6.24 -8.35 3.53
N ASP A 349 -6.95 -9.40 3.92
CA ASP A 349 -8.15 -9.84 3.20
C ASP A 349 -7.90 -10.14 1.69
N THR A 350 -6.67 -10.51 1.33
CA THR A 350 -6.26 -10.88 -0.03
C THR A 350 -6.07 -12.39 -0.15
N SER A 351 -6.12 -12.94 -1.38
CA SER A 351 -5.97 -14.40 -1.60
C SER A 351 -4.58 -14.93 -1.23
N THR A 352 -3.54 -14.13 -1.48
CA THR A 352 -2.14 -14.38 -1.11
C THR A 352 -1.49 -13.08 -0.61
N GLY A 353 -0.27 -13.18 -0.08
CA GLY A 353 0.54 -12.04 0.35
C GLY A 353 1.59 -11.64 -0.70
N ILE A 354 2.86 -11.77 -0.32
CA ILE A 354 4.02 -11.45 -1.15
C ILE A 354 4.57 -12.75 -1.72
N VAL A 355 4.56 -12.91 -3.03
CA VAL A 355 4.95 -14.17 -3.67
C VAL A 355 5.97 -13.97 -4.78
N ALA A 356 6.84 -14.97 -4.95
CA ALA A 356 7.79 -15.04 -6.05
C ALA A 356 8.02 -16.48 -6.50
N TYR A 357 7.14 -17.01 -7.36
CA TYR A 357 7.24 -18.40 -7.83
C TYR A 357 8.35 -18.60 -8.87
N GLY A 358 8.67 -17.56 -9.63
CA GLY A 358 9.57 -17.62 -10.80
C GLY A 358 11.03 -17.31 -10.49
N GLY A 359 11.43 -17.26 -9.22
CA GLY A 359 12.73 -16.73 -8.81
C GLY A 359 12.63 -15.27 -8.36
N LEU A 360 13.52 -14.90 -7.46
CA LEU A 360 13.75 -13.52 -7.00
C LEU A 360 15.24 -13.37 -6.71
N THR A 361 15.76 -12.14 -6.73
CA THR A 361 17.19 -11.92 -6.46
C THR A 361 17.40 -10.60 -5.74
N ARG A 362 18.09 -10.66 -4.60
CA ARG A 362 18.52 -9.48 -3.83
C ARG A 362 17.39 -8.49 -3.51
N ALA A 363 16.17 -8.98 -3.30
CA ALA A 363 15.06 -8.12 -2.89
C ALA A 363 15.16 -7.79 -1.39
N VAL A 364 14.56 -6.67 -1.00
CA VAL A 364 14.39 -6.28 0.41
C VAL A 364 12.90 -6.28 0.72
N ILE A 365 12.46 -7.22 1.56
CA ILE A 365 11.08 -7.38 2.00
C ILE A 365 11.05 -7.07 3.49
N GLU A 366 10.58 -5.88 3.87
CA GLU A 366 10.65 -5.48 5.27
C GLU A 366 9.49 -4.63 5.79
N HIS A 367 9.20 -4.74 7.08
CA HIS A 367 8.15 -3.94 7.71
C HIS A 367 6.78 -4.10 7.02
N ASN A 368 6.48 -5.25 6.42
CA ASN A 368 5.16 -5.50 5.86
C ASN A 368 4.29 -6.21 6.91
N VAL A 369 3.01 -5.86 6.94
CA VAL A 369 1.99 -6.65 7.65
C VAL A 369 1.23 -7.45 6.60
N VAL A 370 1.18 -8.77 6.77
CA VAL A 370 0.45 -9.69 5.90
C VAL A 370 -0.59 -10.45 6.74
N ASP A 371 -1.85 -10.02 6.68
CA ASP A 371 -2.99 -10.64 7.36
C ASP A 371 -3.98 -11.30 6.39
N LEU A 372 -3.76 -12.58 6.12
CA LEU A 372 -4.60 -13.36 5.23
C LEU A 372 -5.74 -14.08 5.95
N VAL A 373 -5.92 -13.89 7.26
CA VAL A 373 -6.71 -14.83 8.08
C VAL A 373 -8.22 -14.77 7.83
N ALA A 374 -8.75 -13.63 7.42
CA ALA A 374 -10.20 -13.45 7.28
C ALA A 374 -10.76 -13.94 5.93
N LYS A 375 -10.04 -13.71 4.83
CA LYS A 375 -10.49 -14.09 3.48
C LYS A 375 -9.42 -14.80 2.65
N GLY A 376 -8.19 -14.82 3.12
CA GLY A 376 -7.08 -15.39 2.40
C GLY A 376 -7.18 -16.89 2.30
N ARG A 377 -6.85 -17.37 1.10
CA ARG A 377 -7.01 -18.76 0.73
C ARG A 377 -5.70 -19.51 0.96
N ARG A 378 -4.54 -18.85 0.89
CA ARG A 378 -3.24 -19.54 1.01
C ARG A 378 -2.58 -19.36 2.39
N PRO A 379 -1.90 -20.41 2.89
CA PRO A 379 -1.27 -20.38 4.21
C PRO A 379 0.03 -19.54 4.25
N TRP A 380 0.64 -19.29 3.09
CA TRP A 380 1.91 -18.56 2.99
C TRP A 380 1.65 -17.06 2.81
N GLY A 381 2.10 -16.27 3.79
CA GLY A 381 2.04 -14.82 3.70
C GLY A 381 3.20 -14.24 2.90
N ILE A 382 4.38 -14.87 2.99
CA ILE A 382 5.54 -14.56 2.16
C ILE A 382 6.05 -15.88 1.58
N GLU A 383 6.15 -15.96 0.26
CA GLU A 383 6.51 -17.19 -0.45
C GLU A 383 7.57 -16.92 -1.51
N LEU A 384 8.78 -17.41 -1.32
CA LEU A 384 9.93 -17.12 -2.18
C LEU A 384 10.52 -18.41 -2.75
N TYR A 385 10.29 -18.65 -4.04
CA TYR A 385 10.78 -19.85 -4.73
C TYR A 385 12.00 -19.49 -5.55
N SER A 386 13.04 -20.32 -5.47
CA SER A 386 14.27 -20.14 -6.23
C SER A 386 14.89 -18.74 -6.01
N ASP A 387 14.72 -18.18 -4.81
CA ASP A 387 15.29 -16.88 -4.42
C ASP A 387 16.82 -16.96 -4.30
N ASN A 388 17.49 -15.85 -4.63
CA ASN A 388 18.94 -15.74 -4.52
C ASN A 388 19.32 -14.45 -3.77
N GLY A 389 19.55 -14.59 -2.47
CA GLY A 389 20.15 -13.52 -1.65
C GLY A 389 19.20 -12.39 -1.25
N SER A 390 17.90 -12.61 -1.14
CA SER A 390 16.97 -11.59 -0.63
C SER A 390 17.03 -11.47 0.90
N THR A 391 16.59 -10.33 1.42
CA THR A 391 16.44 -10.08 2.86
C THR A 391 14.95 -9.97 3.20
N VAL A 392 14.50 -10.78 4.16
CA VAL A 392 13.13 -10.78 4.69
C VAL A 392 13.20 -10.44 6.17
N ARG A 393 12.86 -9.22 6.55
CA ARG A 393 13.01 -8.78 7.94
C ARG A 393 11.93 -7.87 8.49
N HIS A 394 11.70 -7.89 9.80
CA HIS A 394 10.71 -7.01 10.44
C HIS A 394 9.29 -7.10 9.84
N ASN A 395 8.93 -8.22 9.22
CA ASN A 395 7.58 -8.41 8.72
C ASN A 395 6.71 -9.05 9.82
N THR A 396 5.44 -8.67 9.87
CA THR A 396 4.43 -9.33 10.70
C THR A 396 3.51 -10.14 9.78
N VAL A 397 3.70 -11.44 9.77
CA VAL A 397 2.90 -12.38 8.98
C VAL A 397 1.91 -13.07 9.93
N VAL A 398 0.63 -12.72 9.82
CA VAL A 398 -0.37 -13.00 10.85
C VAL A 398 -0.84 -14.46 10.80
N TYR A 399 -0.97 -15.03 11.99
CA TYR A 399 -1.44 -16.38 12.22
C TYR A 399 -2.97 -16.49 12.24
N GLY A 400 -3.49 -17.55 11.63
CA GLY A 400 -4.89 -17.96 11.66
C GLY A 400 -5.05 -19.46 11.79
N ARG A 401 -6.13 -19.88 12.46
CA ARG A 401 -6.67 -21.25 12.35
C ARG A 401 -7.60 -21.29 11.14
N ASP A 402 -7.65 -22.43 10.45
CA ASP A 402 -8.52 -22.69 9.30
C ASP A 402 -8.09 -22.06 7.94
N CYS A 403 -6.80 -22.18 7.57
CA CYS A 403 -6.36 -21.94 6.19
C CYS A 403 -6.66 -23.12 5.27
N LEU A 404 -6.68 -22.88 3.95
CA LEU A 404 -6.80 -23.99 2.98
C LEU A 404 -5.64 -24.99 3.12
N PHE A 405 -5.82 -26.14 2.46
CA PHE A 405 -4.88 -27.26 2.49
C PHE A 405 -4.73 -27.93 3.86
N ASN A 406 -5.63 -27.64 4.82
CA ASN A 406 -5.55 -28.15 6.20
C ASN A 406 -4.20 -27.81 6.86
N THR A 407 -3.73 -26.59 6.62
CA THR A 407 -2.43 -26.06 7.10
C THR A 407 -2.64 -24.83 7.97
N THR A 408 -1.59 -24.46 8.72
CA THR A 408 -1.59 -23.26 9.55
C THR A 408 -1.31 -22.01 8.70
N CYS A 409 -2.10 -20.95 8.84
CA CYS A 409 -1.84 -19.69 8.15
C CYS A 409 -0.61 -18.98 8.70
N GLY A 410 0.00 -18.11 7.90
CA GLY A 410 0.98 -17.13 8.35
C GLY A 410 2.43 -17.60 8.26
N SER A 411 2.74 -18.45 7.27
CA SER A 411 4.10 -18.96 7.05
C SER A 411 4.93 -18.02 6.17
N ILE A 412 6.24 -17.99 6.44
CA ILE A 412 7.26 -17.53 5.48
C ILE A 412 7.87 -18.80 4.85
N ASP A 413 7.75 -18.98 3.54
CA ASP A 413 8.25 -20.16 2.83
C ASP A 413 9.41 -19.82 1.90
N LEU A 414 10.53 -20.52 2.10
CA LEU A 414 11.67 -20.54 1.19
C LEU A 414 11.67 -21.88 0.45
N ASN A 415 11.53 -21.84 -0.86
CA ASN A 415 11.32 -23.04 -1.65
C ASN A 415 12.06 -23.00 -2.98
N SER A 416 11.81 -23.99 -3.83
CA SER A 416 12.35 -24.09 -5.18
C SER A 416 11.23 -24.45 -6.16
N LYS A 417 11.28 -23.86 -7.37
CA LYS A 417 10.42 -24.27 -8.48
C LYS A 417 11.14 -25.29 -9.36
N ALA A 418 10.45 -26.35 -9.76
CA ALA A 418 10.99 -27.35 -10.66
C ALA A 418 11.49 -26.68 -11.97
N GLY A 419 12.71 -27.01 -12.38
CA GLY A 419 13.36 -26.44 -13.56
C GLY A 419 14.09 -25.11 -13.33
N LEU A 420 14.01 -24.52 -12.13
CA LEU A 420 14.80 -23.35 -11.74
C LEU A 420 15.92 -23.74 -10.76
N PRO A 421 16.97 -22.90 -10.62
CA PRO A 421 17.98 -23.09 -9.59
C PRO A 421 17.35 -23.16 -8.19
N THR A 422 17.99 -23.93 -7.32
CA THR A 422 17.60 -24.02 -5.92
C THR A 422 17.80 -22.68 -5.21
N GLY A 423 16.83 -22.29 -4.37
CA GLY A 423 16.91 -21.04 -3.61
C GLY A 423 18.06 -21.04 -2.60
N ARG A 424 18.75 -19.91 -2.44
CA ARG A 424 19.92 -19.79 -1.55
C ARG A 424 20.16 -18.37 -1.06
N GLY A 425 20.84 -18.26 0.07
CA GLY A 425 21.38 -16.99 0.58
C GLY A 425 20.34 -16.02 1.11
N THR A 426 19.05 -16.39 1.14
CA THR A 426 18.00 -15.59 1.74
C THR A 426 18.24 -15.46 3.25
N VAL A 427 18.14 -14.24 3.77
CA VAL A 427 18.22 -13.96 5.21
C VAL A 427 16.82 -13.69 5.73
N VAL A 428 16.35 -14.49 6.68
CA VAL A 428 15.05 -14.31 7.33
C VAL A 428 15.27 -13.92 8.78
N ALA A 429 15.13 -12.64 9.10
CA ALA A 429 15.50 -12.11 10.41
C ALA A 429 14.42 -11.23 11.03
N ASP A 430 14.28 -11.24 12.36
CA ASP A 430 13.50 -10.22 13.07
C ASP A 430 12.00 -10.17 12.67
N ASN A 431 11.44 -11.25 12.12
CA ASN A 431 10.03 -11.30 11.71
C ASN A 431 9.12 -11.86 12.82
N ILE A 432 7.83 -11.55 12.77
CA ILE A 432 6.77 -12.30 13.45
C ILE A 432 6.09 -13.18 12.42
N ALA A 433 6.02 -14.49 12.66
CA ALA A 433 5.33 -15.43 11.78
C ALA A 433 4.81 -16.65 12.55
N THR A 434 4.01 -17.49 11.90
CA THR A 434 3.60 -18.77 12.46
C THR A 434 4.77 -19.76 12.50
N THR A 435 5.40 -19.91 11.35
CA THR A 435 6.53 -20.81 11.12
C THR A 435 7.33 -20.29 9.93
N ILE A 436 8.56 -20.78 9.81
CA ILE A 436 9.38 -20.60 8.62
C ILE A 436 9.62 -21.98 8.04
N THR A 437 9.26 -22.16 6.78
CA THR A 437 9.49 -23.41 6.04
C THR A 437 10.63 -23.23 5.05
N VAL A 438 11.50 -24.23 4.98
CA VAL A 438 12.59 -24.29 3.99
C VAL A 438 12.47 -25.65 3.31
N GLY A 439 12.09 -25.63 2.03
CA GLY A 439 11.71 -26.82 1.27
C GLY A 439 12.55 -27.04 0.02
N ASN A 440 12.46 -28.26 -0.54
CA ASN A 440 12.96 -28.60 -1.87
C ASN A 440 14.42 -28.16 -2.15
N GLY A 441 15.30 -28.43 -1.19
CA GLY A 441 16.73 -28.14 -1.26
C GLY A 441 17.10 -26.68 -1.06
N ALA A 442 16.12 -25.77 -0.92
CA ALA A 442 16.37 -24.36 -0.67
C ALA A 442 17.17 -24.17 0.62
N SER A 443 17.87 -23.04 0.72
CA SER A 443 18.70 -22.71 1.87
C SER A 443 18.61 -21.23 2.19
N GLY A 444 18.79 -20.89 3.47
CA GLY A 444 18.76 -19.53 3.98
C GLY A 444 19.15 -19.51 5.45
N THR A 445 19.39 -18.33 5.99
CA THR A 445 19.63 -18.14 7.42
C THR A 445 18.37 -17.67 8.12
N GLN A 446 18.24 -18.03 9.40
CA GLN A 446 17.16 -17.57 10.26
C GLN A 446 17.74 -17.05 11.58
N GLU A 447 17.29 -15.88 12.03
CA GLU A 447 17.70 -15.32 13.31
C GLU A 447 16.66 -14.37 13.88
N ARG A 448 16.48 -14.39 15.22
CA ARG A 448 15.66 -13.43 15.97
C ARG A 448 14.20 -13.31 15.50
N ASN A 449 13.67 -14.31 14.80
CA ASN A 449 12.26 -14.34 14.44
C ASN A 449 11.44 -14.79 15.64
N LEU A 450 10.29 -14.15 15.87
CA LEU A 450 9.26 -14.61 16.78
C LEU A 450 8.31 -15.54 16.03
N LEU A 451 8.36 -16.83 16.35
CA LEU A 451 7.55 -17.85 15.72
C LEU A 451 6.49 -18.40 16.68
N ARG A 452 5.27 -18.61 16.18
CA ARG A 452 4.20 -19.23 16.96
C ARG A 452 4.50 -20.70 17.26
N GLU A 453 5.08 -21.41 16.29
CA GLU A 453 5.40 -22.82 16.37
C GLU A 453 6.91 -23.06 16.52
N ARG A 454 7.27 -24.07 17.32
CA ARG A 454 8.66 -24.54 17.43
C ARG A 454 9.11 -25.25 16.14
N ARG A 455 8.18 -25.85 15.40
CA ARG A 455 8.50 -26.48 14.12
C ARG A 455 8.93 -25.40 13.13
N GLY A 456 10.07 -25.61 12.47
CA GLY A 456 10.65 -24.65 11.53
C GLY A 456 11.52 -23.57 12.19
N ALA A 457 11.55 -23.49 13.53
CA ALA A 457 12.38 -22.53 14.24
C ALA A 457 13.85 -22.96 14.31
N GLY A 458 14.74 -22.18 13.69
CA GLY A 458 16.20 -22.33 13.83
C GLY A 458 16.72 -21.88 15.21
N ALA A 459 18.00 -22.16 15.48
CA ALA A 459 18.65 -21.95 16.79
C ALA A 459 18.72 -20.48 17.28
N GLY A 460 18.35 -19.50 16.45
CA GLY A 460 18.28 -18.08 16.82
C GLY A 460 16.86 -17.52 16.96
N ASN A 461 15.82 -18.34 16.79
CA ASN A 461 14.43 -17.87 16.83
C ASN A 461 13.82 -18.01 18.22
N ILE A 462 12.84 -17.16 18.49
CA ILE A 462 12.03 -17.14 19.71
C ILE A 462 10.72 -17.87 19.40
N VAL A 463 10.23 -18.68 20.34
CA VAL A 463 8.92 -19.33 20.21
C VAL A 463 7.97 -18.72 21.22
N GLY A 464 6.87 -18.11 20.75
CA GLY A 464 5.93 -17.41 21.61
C GLY A 464 4.68 -16.92 20.88
N ALA A 465 3.66 -16.53 21.64
CA ALA A 465 2.52 -15.80 21.11
C ALA A 465 2.86 -14.31 21.07
N PRO A 466 2.77 -13.61 19.93
CA PRO A 466 2.79 -12.15 19.96
C PRO A 466 1.54 -11.63 20.67
N VAL A 467 1.70 -10.56 21.42
CA VAL A 467 0.61 -9.71 21.90
C VAL A 467 0.79 -8.37 21.21
N PHE A 468 -0.21 -7.95 20.43
CA PHE A 468 -0.14 -6.70 19.69
C PHE A 468 -0.83 -5.56 20.42
N GLU A 469 -0.39 -4.32 20.18
CA GLU A 469 -1.00 -3.11 20.75
C GLU A 469 -2.49 -2.99 20.38
N GLY A 470 -2.84 -3.38 19.16
CA GLY A 470 -4.21 -3.36 18.63
C GLY A 470 -5.07 -4.57 19.03
N GLY A 471 -4.58 -5.44 19.91
CA GLY A 471 -5.25 -6.68 20.32
C GLY A 471 -5.03 -7.84 19.34
N ASP A 472 -5.83 -8.89 19.45
CA ASP A 472 -5.60 -10.17 18.73
C ASP A 472 -5.71 -10.07 17.20
N ARG A 473 -6.55 -9.15 16.70
CA ARG A 473 -6.73 -8.86 15.27
C ARG A 473 -6.84 -7.36 15.04
N PRO A 474 -5.71 -6.65 15.00
CA PRO A 474 -5.70 -5.22 14.76
C PRO A 474 -6.32 -4.86 13.41
N GLY A 475 -7.25 -3.90 13.38
CA GLY A 475 -7.89 -3.45 12.14
C GLY A 475 -7.02 -2.53 11.28
N GLY A 476 -5.71 -2.47 11.52
CA GLY A 476 -4.81 -1.59 10.81
C GLY A 476 -3.35 -1.88 11.10
N TYR A 477 -2.50 -1.54 10.13
CA TYR A 477 -1.04 -1.74 10.14
C TYR A 477 -0.38 -1.47 11.50
N LEU A 478 -0.55 -0.27 12.06
CA LEU A 478 0.13 0.13 13.31
C LEU A 478 -0.29 -0.69 14.52
N GLY A 479 -1.50 -1.26 14.50
CA GLY A 479 -1.96 -2.07 15.61
C GLY A 479 -1.23 -3.41 15.71
N TYR A 480 -0.45 -3.82 14.72
CA TYR A 480 0.43 -5.01 14.75
C TYR A 480 1.80 -4.77 15.37
N ARG A 481 2.04 -3.59 15.94
CA ARG A 481 3.20 -3.37 16.81
C ARG A 481 3.06 -4.25 18.05
N LEU A 482 4.18 -4.73 18.56
CA LEU A 482 4.18 -5.52 19.78
C LEU A 482 3.80 -4.65 20.97
N ALA A 483 2.90 -5.15 21.82
CA ALA A 483 2.58 -4.52 23.08
C ALA A 483 3.78 -4.67 24.05
N PRO A 484 4.00 -3.72 24.97
CA PRO A 484 5.06 -3.82 25.96
C PRO A 484 5.03 -5.16 26.72
N GLY A 485 6.18 -5.85 26.74
CA GLY A 485 6.31 -7.16 27.39
C GLY A 485 5.84 -8.35 26.57
N SER A 486 5.38 -8.14 25.33
CA SER A 486 5.15 -9.23 24.39
C SER A 486 6.45 -9.99 24.11
N PRO A 487 6.41 -11.32 23.90
CA PRO A 487 7.51 -12.02 23.23
C PRO A 487 7.91 -11.29 21.95
N GLY A 488 9.22 -11.21 21.68
CA GLY A 488 9.77 -10.49 20.53
C GLY A 488 10.04 -8.99 20.75
N THR A 489 9.64 -8.44 21.90
CA THR A 489 9.96 -7.04 22.26
C THR A 489 11.44 -6.89 22.58
N GLY A 490 12.13 -5.94 21.94
CA GLY A 490 13.55 -5.66 22.15
C GLY A 490 14.50 -6.81 21.80
N THR A 491 14.07 -7.74 20.94
CA THR A 491 14.87 -8.93 20.60
C THR A 491 15.50 -8.87 19.22
N ALA A 492 15.10 -7.91 18.39
CA ALA A 492 15.63 -7.75 17.04
C ALA A 492 16.97 -7.00 17.05
N ALA A 493 17.61 -6.93 15.88
CA ALA A 493 18.85 -6.18 15.72
C ALA A 493 18.70 -4.72 16.18
N GLY A 494 19.67 -4.23 16.96
CA GLY A 494 19.65 -2.86 17.50
C GLY A 494 18.62 -2.65 18.62
N ASP A 495 18.27 -3.70 19.36
CA ASP A 495 17.27 -3.70 20.45
C ASP A 495 15.86 -3.27 20.00
N ALA A 496 15.57 -3.46 18.71
CA ALA A 496 14.25 -3.23 18.14
C ALA A 496 13.29 -4.41 18.43
N ASP A 497 12.01 -4.20 18.14
CA ASP A 497 11.00 -5.26 18.21
C ASP A 497 11.04 -6.14 16.95
N ALA A 498 10.74 -7.43 17.13
CA ALA A 498 10.42 -8.31 16.00
C ALA A 498 9.13 -7.84 15.30
N GLY A 499 9.04 -8.08 14.00
CA GLY A 499 7.94 -7.59 13.18
C GLY A 499 8.05 -6.09 12.93
N ILE A 500 6.92 -5.42 12.73
CA ILE A 500 6.92 -3.99 12.45
C ILE A 500 7.44 -3.18 13.64
N ALA A 501 8.32 -2.21 13.38
CA ALA A 501 8.99 -1.43 14.42
C ALA A 501 8.25 -0.12 14.76
N PRO A 502 8.38 0.40 15.99
CA PRO A 502 7.96 1.76 16.34
C PRO A 502 8.78 2.81 15.57
N GLY A 503 8.14 3.90 15.11
CA GLY A 503 8.83 5.04 14.48
C GLY A 503 8.96 4.98 12.96
N ARG A 504 8.36 3.98 12.31
CA ARG A 504 8.04 4.01 10.88
C ARG A 504 6.54 4.04 10.64
#